data_AF-A0A2W1ATU0-F1
#
_entry.id   AF-A0A2W1ATU0-F1
#
_cell.length_a   1.000
_cell.length_b   1.000
_cell.length_c   1.000
_cell.angle_alpha   90.00
_cell.angle_beta   90.00
_cell.angle_gamma   90.00
#
_symmetry.space_group_name_H-M   'P 1'
#
loop_
_entity.id
_entity.type
_entity.pdbx_description
1 polymer ?
#
loop_
_entity_poly.entity_id
_entity_poly.type
_entity_poly.pdbx_seq_one_letter_code
_entity_poly.pdbx_strand_id
1 'polypeptide(L)'
;MTLSPTDPVCEHCGLRRGAEVACRSCSALTLFDGQGVRLASRWRRLGGSFLESLLFLLTLGVGWLIWFHFTAKTAQTPSKRLLAMYIISQKQAAPSTHGRVWLRELGIEWLLFGVVLSWMSGGIVPLADALWILFDRQKQTLHDKIAGTLVVHAPAGLRSVEAQTSAIDSRPMPSAGGAPSGSSAGSGPGPAPGGPESYGSSGVRGRLQELRRLWESGEISADEYEERRRRILDEL
;
A
#
# COMPACT_ATOMS: atom_id res chain seq x y z
N MET A 1 8.27 -21.21 6.14
CA MET A 1 8.70 -20.11 7.03
C MET A 1 7.55 -19.74 7.94
N THR A 2 7.68 -20.16 9.19
CA THR A 2 6.81 -19.87 10.34
C THR A 2 6.99 -18.42 10.78
N LEU A 3 5.93 -17.79 11.29
CA LEU A 3 6.02 -16.45 11.89
C LEU A 3 6.82 -16.55 13.19
N SER A 4 7.81 -15.67 13.37
CA SER A 4 8.60 -15.63 14.60
C SER A 4 7.85 -14.85 15.68
N PRO A 5 7.95 -15.23 16.97
CA PRO A 5 7.43 -14.43 18.08
C PRO A 5 8.03 -13.01 18.16
N THR A 6 9.15 -12.77 17.48
CA THR A 6 9.81 -11.46 17.39
C THR A 6 9.36 -10.63 16.19
N ASP A 7 8.50 -11.16 15.32
CA ASP A 7 8.02 -10.40 14.16
C ASP A 7 7.16 -9.22 14.63
N PRO A 8 7.38 -8.02 14.05
CA PRO A 8 6.59 -6.84 14.39
C PRO A 8 5.10 -7.08 14.13
N VAL A 9 4.26 -6.40 14.91
CA VAL A 9 2.81 -6.42 14.78
C VAL A 9 2.39 -5.36 13.76
N CYS A 10 1.40 -5.67 12.93
CA CYS A 10 0.82 -4.70 11.99
C CYS A 10 -0.18 -3.80 12.72
N GLU A 11 -0.06 -2.48 12.60
CA GLU A 11 -0.97 -1.53 13.27
C GLU A 11 -2.39 -1.59 12.68
N HIS A 12 -2.50 -1.99 11.41
CA HIS A 12 -3.80 -2.07 10.75
C HIS A 12 -4.64 -3.29 11.12
N CYS A 13 -4.03 -4.43 11.47
CA CYS A 13 -4.78 -5.67 11.76
C CYS A 13 -4.40 -6.37 13.07
N GLY A 14 -3.42 -5.85 13.81
CA GLY A 14 -2.99 -6.42 15.10
C GLY A 14 -2.30 -7.79 15.00
N LEU A 15 -2.10 -8.32 13.77
CA LEU A 15 -1.43 -9.59 13.54
C LEU A 15 0.04 -9.40 13.17
N ARG A 16 0.85 -10.43 13.43
CA ARG A 16 2.27 -10.44 13.08
C ARG A 16 2.45 -10.38 11.57
N ARG A 17 3.19 -9.38 11.10
CA ARG A 17 3.34 -9.08 9.66
C ARG A 17 4.43 -9.92 8.97
N GLY A 18 5.39 -10.47 9.71
CA GLY A 18 6.57 -11.13 9.16
C GLY A 18 7.57 -10.16 8.54
N ALA A 19 8.65 -10.67 7.96
CA ALA A 19 9.72 -9.87 7.32
C ALA A 19 9.39 -9.36 5.90
N GLU A 20 8.15 -9.54 5.42
CA GLU A 20 7.74 -9.15 4.08
C GLU A 20 7.39 -7.65 3.99
N VAL A 21 7.49 -7.07 2.78
CA VAL A 21 7.21 -5.64 2.51
C VAL A 21 5.73 -5.28 2.75
N ALA A 22 4.85 -6.27 2.83
CA ALA A 22 3.46 -6.10 3.20
C ALA A 22 3.01 -7.17 4.20
N CYS A 23 2.04 -6.79 5.04
CA CYS A 23 1.45 -7.69 6.02
C CYS A 23 0.78 -8.88 5.32
N ARG A 24 1.14 -10.10 5.73
CA ARG A 24 0.57 -11.34 5.18
C ARG A 24 -0.94 -11.46 5.34
N SER A 25 -1.49 -10.96 6.45
CA SER A 25 -2.90 -11.10 6.77
C SER A 25 -3.77 -10.02 6.10
N CYS A 26 -3.40 -8.75 6.24
CA CYS A 26 -4.23 -7.63 5.77
C CYS A 26 -3.71 -6.96 4.49
N SER A 27 -2.54 -7.34 3.99
CA SER A 27 -1.86 -6.76 2.81
C SER A 27 -1.58 -5.26 2.86
N ALA A 28 -1.63 -4.65 4.05
CA ALA A 28 -1.12 -3.30 4.27
C ALA A 28 0.39 -3.26 4.05
N LEU A 29 0.90 -2.21 3.40
CA LEU A 29 2.34 -2.04 3.26
C LEU A 29 2.97 -1.70 4.61
N THR A 30 4.04 -2.38 4.97
CA THR A 30 4.72 -2.17 6.26
C THR A 30 5.40 -0.80 6.36
N LEU A 31 5.72 -0.21 5.20
CA LEU A 31 6.33 1.12 5.05
C LEU A 31 5.28 2.25 5.15
N PHE A 32 3.99 1.93 4.95
CA PHE A 32 2.88 2.88 4.88
C PHE A 32 1.78 2.56 5.91
N ASP A 33 2.18 2.05 7.08
CA ASP A 33 1.25 1.63 8.12
C ASP A 33 0.36 2.81 8.57
N GLY A 34 -0.93 2.55 8.77
CA GLY A 34 -1.93 3.55 9.14
C GLY A 34 -2.51 4.44 8.02
N GLN A 35 -2.03 4.34 6.77
CA GLN A 35 -2.48 5.23 5.67
C GLN A 35 -3.39 4.56 4.64
N GLY A 36 -3.82 3.32 4.90
CA GLY A 36 -4.77 2.60 4.04
C GLY A 36 -4.21 2.18 2.67
N VAL A 37 -2.89 2.31 2.45
CA VAL A 37 -2.20 1.83 1.25
C VAL A 37 -2.02 0.31 1.36
N ARG A 38 -2.64 -0.42 0.44
CA ARG A 38 -2.63 -1.89 0.43
C ARG A 38 -2.06 -2.41 -0.86
N LEU A 39 -1.51 -3.61 -0.84
CA LEU A 39 -1.19 -4.30 -2.09
C LEU A 39 -2.44 -4.44 -2.95
N ALA A 40 -2.33 -4.13 -4.24
CA ALA A 40 -3.42 -4.39 -5.17
C ALA A 40 -3.83 -5.87 -5.10
N SER A 41 -5.13 -6.14 -5.07
CA SER A 41 -5.63 -7.52 -5.09
C SER A 41 -5.28 -8.19 -6.42
N ARG A 42 -5.20 -9.53 -6.41
CA ARG A 42 -4.93 -10.31 -7.63
C ARG A 42 -5.92 -10.00 -8.75
N TRP A 43 -7.21 -9.89 -8.38
CA TRP A 43 -8.28 -9.52 -9.32
C TRP A 43 -8.16 -8.12 -9.89
N ARG A 44 -7.73 -7.13 -9.09
CA ARG A 44 -7.48 -5.77 -9.61
C ARG A 44 -6.29 -5.74 -10.57
N ARG A 45 -5.26 -6.54 -10.32
CA ARG A 45 -4.12 -6.65 -11.23
C ARG A 45 -4.51 -7.33 -12.53
N LEU A 46 -5.20 -8.48 -12.47
CA LEU A 46 -5.72 -9.17 -13.66
C LEU A 46 -6.70 -8.29 -14.45
N GLY A 47 -7.64 -7.66 -13.75
CA GLY A 47 -8.58 -6.71 -14.35
C GLY A 47 -7.89 -5.48 -14.93
N GLY A 48 -6.81 -5.01 -14.30
CA GLY A 48 -5.96 -3.94 -14.82
C GLY A 48 -5.26 -4.33 -16.12
N SER A 49 -4.64 -5.51 -16.19
CA SER A 49 -4.02 -6.02 -17.42
C SER A 49 -5.04 -6.19 -18.55
N PHE A 50 -6.24 -6.73 -18.25
CA PHE A 50 -7.31 -6.84 -19.24
C PHE A 50 -7.78 -5.47 -19.74
N LEU A 51 -8.00 -4.53 -18.81
CA LEU A 51 -8.40 -3.17 -19.12
C LEU A 51 -7.33 -2.44 -19.93
N GLU A 52 -6.05 -2.70 -19.67
CA GLU A 52 -4.95 -2.14 -20.44
C GLU A 52 -4.98 -2.61 -21.89
N SER A 53 -5.10 -3.93 -22.11
CA SER A 53 -5.23 -4.50 -23.46
C SER A 53 -6.45 -3.95 -24.19
N LEU A 54 -7.58 -3.81 -23.48
CA LEU A 54 -8.81 -3.24 -24.05
C LEU A 54 -8.63 -1.77 -24.43
N LEU A 55 -8.04 -0.95 -23.55
CA LEU A 55 -7.77 0.47 -23.82
C LEU A 55 -6.78 0.64 -24.96
N PHE A 56 -5.73 -0.18 -25.01
CA PHE A 56 -4.77 -0.18 -26.10
C PHE A 56 -5.46 -0.46 -27.44
N LEU A 57 -6.31 -1.49 -27.50
CA LEU A 57 -7.06 -1.84 -28.70
C LEU A 57 -8.05 -0.73 -29.12
N LEU A 58 -8.85 -0.22 -28.18
CA LEU A 58 -9.88 0.79 -28.45
C LEU A 58 -9.31 2.15 -28.87
N THR A 59 -8.10 2.48 -28.41
CA THR A 59 -7.43 3.75 -28.75
C THR A 59 -6.43 3.61 -29.91
N LEU A 60 -6.46 2.48 -30.63
CA LEU A 60 -5.56 2.16 -31.73
C LEU A 60 -4.08 2.23 -31.35
N GLY A 61 -3.75 2.01 -30.07
CA GLY A 61 -2.42 2.12 -29.49
C GLY A 61 -1.89 3.57 -29.37
N VAL A 62 -2.11 4.43 -30.36
CA VAL A 62 -1.58 5.80 -30.38
C VAL A 62 -2.23 6.66 -29.29
N GLY A 63 -3.56 6.57 -29.14
CA GLY A 63 -4.25 7.28 -28.06
C GLY A 63 -3.82 6.79 -26.68
N TRP A 64 -3.59 5.48 -26.54
CA TRP A 64 -3.03 4.90 -25.32
C TRP A 64 -1.63 5.43 -25.02
N LEU A 65 -0.74 5.53 -26.01
CA LEU A 65 0.62 6.05 -25.82
C LEU A 65 0.63 7.51 -25.36
N ILE A 66 -0.22 8.36 -25.94
CA ILE A 66 -0.37 9.75 -25.52
C ILE A 66 -0.85 9.81 -24.07
N TRP A 67 -1.89 9.04 -23.73
CA TRP A 67 -2.40 9.00 -22.36
C TRP A 67 -1.35 8.46 -21.38
N PHE A 68 -0.68 7.38 -21.74
CA PHE A 68 0.40 6.76 -20.97
C PHE A 68 1.51 7.77 -20.66
N HIS A 69 1.88 8.63 -21.62
CA HIS A 69 2.86 9.68 -21.38
C HIS A 69 2.50 10.59 -20.21
N PHE A 70 1.23 10.96 -20.08
CA PHE A 70 0.76 11.79 -18.97
C PHE A 70 0.61 10.99 -17.66
N THR A 71 0.11 9.75 -17.71
CA THR A 71 -0.05 8.93 -16.49
C THR A 71 1.27 8.40 -15.93
N ALA A 72 2.27 8.19 -16.79
CA ALA A 72 3.60 7.79 -16.35
C ALA A 72 4.24 8.86 -15.45
N LYS A 73 3.80 10.13 -15.57
CA LYS A 73 4.20 11.21 -14.66
C LYS A 73 3.71 11.00 -13.23
N THR A 74 2.60 10.29 -13.07
CA THR A 74 2.02 9.97 -11.77
C THR A 74 2.28 8.52 -11.36
N ALA A 75 3.34 7.90 -11.90
CA ALA A 75 3.69 6.49 -11.67
C ALA A 75 2.55 5.50 -11.96
N GLN A 76 1.80 5.77 -13.02
CA GLN A 76 0.61 5.02 -13.43
C GLN A 76 0.59 4.74 -14.92
N THR A 77 -0.20 3.75 -15.29
CA THR A 77 -0.65 3.54 -16.67
C THR A 77 -2.14 3.85 -16.78
N PRO A 78 -2.71 4.02 -17.99
CA PRO A 78 -4.12 4.39 -18.17
C PRO A 78 -5.09 3.49 -17.39
N SER A 79 -4.97 2.17 -17.50
CA SER A 79 -5.76 1.21 -16.70
C SER A 79 -5.52 1.35 -15.20
N LYS A 80 -4.27 1.49 -14.76
CA LYS A 80 -3.89 1.62 -13.35
C LYS A 80 -4.45 2.90 -12.74
N ARG A 81 -4.53 3.98 -13.52
CA ARG A 81 -5.17 5.25 -13.11
C ARG A 81 -6.66 5.08 -12.86
N LEU A 82 -7.37 4.34 -13.73
CA LEU A 82 -8.79 4.04 -13.54
C LEU A 82 -9.06 3.17 -12.30
N LEU A 83 -8.11 2.30 -11.95
CA LEU A 83 -8.21 1.39 -10.81
C LEU A 83 -7.58 1.93 -9.51
N ALA A 84 -7.18 3.20 -9.48
CA ALA A 84 -6.47 3.83 -8.35
C ALA A 84 -5.26 3.03 -7.86
N MET A 85 -4.52 2.44 -8.80
CA MET A 85 -3.30 1.68 -8.58
C MET A 85 -2.07 2.53 -8.88
N TYR A 86 -0.99 2.33 -8.13
CA TYR A 86 0.25 3.10 -8.25
C TYR A 86 1.47 2.18 -8.24
N ILE A 87 2.49 2.53 -9.02
CA ILE A 87 3.73 1.77 -9.15
C ILE A 87 4.80 2.39 -8.25
N ILE A 88 5.17 1.69 -7.19
CA ILE A 88 6.22 2.12 -6.26
C ILE A 88 7.47 1.26 -6.41
N SER A 89 8.64 1.84 -6.12
CA SER A 89 9.89 1.08 -6.07
C SER A 89 9.95 0.27 -4.76
N GLN A 90 10.26 -1.03 -4.87
CA GLN A 90 10.40 -1.90 -3.69
C GLN A 90 11.56 -1.49 -2.77
N LYS A 91 12.63 -0.90 -3.32
CA LYS A 91 13.83 -0.52 -2.55
C LYS A 91 13.67 0.81 -1.81
N GLN A 92 12.97 1.76 -2.41
CA GLN A 92 12.96 3.17 -1.98
C GLN A 92 11.61 3.62 -1.42
N ALA A 93 10.58 2.77 -1.47
CA ALA A 93 9.21 3.12 -1.07
C ALA A 93 8.72 4.45 -1.69
N ALA A 94 9.24 4.77 -2.87
CA ALA A 94 9.00 6.03 -3.56
C ALA A 94 8.18 5.76 -4.83
N PRO A 95 7.35 6.74 -5.27
CA PRO A 95 6.78 6.73 -6.61
C PRO A 95 7.88 6.48 -7.63
N SER A 96 7.64 5.56 -8.56
CA SER A 96 8.64 5.27 -9.59
C SER A 96 8.81 6.48 -10.51
N THR A 97 10.06 6.86 -10.75
CA THR A 97 10.39 7.95 -11.69
C THR A 97 9.79 7.67 -13.06
N HIS A 98 9.40 8.72 -13.78
CA HIS A 98 8.70 8.60 -15.06
C HIS A 98 9.46 7.68 -16.04
N GLY A 99 10.80 7.82 -16.13
CA GLY A 99 11.63 6.97 -16.98
C GLY A 99 11.64 5.49 -16.58
N ARG A 100 11.53 5.16 -15.27
CA ARG A 100 11.43 3.76 -14.82
C ARG A 100 10.08 3.15 -15.18
N VAL A 101 9.01 3.93 -15.12
CA VAL A 101 7.66 3.49 -15.52
C VAL A 101 7.62 3.21 -17.02
N TRP A 102 8.24 4.09 -17.82
CA TRP A 102 8.42 3.88 -19.26
C TRP A 102 9.24 2.64 -19.59
N LEU A 103 10.41 2.48 -18.97
CA LEU A 103 11.27 1.33 -19.20
C LEU A 103 10.60 0.02 -18.78
N ARG A 104 9.88 0.04 -17.65
CA ARG A 104 9.16 -1.12 -17.15
C ARG A 104 8.04 -1.53 -18.10
N GLU A 105 7.15 -0.60 -18.45
CA GLU A 105 5.99 -0.93 -19.26
C GLU A 105 6.40 -1.19 -20.72
N LEU A 106 7.09 -0.27 -21.38
CA LEU A 106 7.44 -0.44 -22.79
C LEU A 106 8.64 -1.37 -23.02
N GLY A 107 9.64 -1.32 -22.14
CA GLY A 107 10.87 -2.10 -22.29
C GLY A 107 10.76 -3.53 -21.75
N ILE A 108 10.25 -3.71 -20.53
CA ILE A 108 10.21 -5.03 -19.89
C ILE A 108 8.92 -5.75 -20.29
N GLU A 109 7.75 -5.15 -20.08
CA GLU A 109 6.48 -5.81 -20.36
C GLU A 109 6.21 -5.95 -21.86
N TRP A 110 6.25 -4.86 -22.63
CA TRP A 110 5.97 -4.93 -24.07
C TRP A 110 7.12 -5.52 -24.89
N LEU A 111 8.33 -4.96 -24.80
CA LEU A 111 9.45 -5.41 -25.65
C LEU A 111 10.02 -6.77 -25.19
N LEU A 112 10.42 -6.91 -23.93
CA LEU A 112 11.05 -8.14 -23.47
C LEU A 112 10.05 -9.30 -23.35
N PHE A 113 8.94 -9.13 -22.64
CA PHE A 113 7.95 -10.20 -22.44
C PHE A 113 7.00 -10.36 -23.63
N GLY A 114 6.47 -9.26 -24.15
CA GLY A 114 5.48 -9.27 -25.24
C GLY A 114 6.05 -9.56 -26.63
N VAL A 115 7.29 -9.13 -26.93
CA VAL A 115 7.91 -9.35 -28.25
C VAL A 115 9.00 -10.40 -28.18
N VAL A 116 10.10 -10.14 -27.47
CA VAL A 116 11.31 -10.99 -27.52
C VAL A 116 11.04 -12.39 -26.97
N LEU A 117 10.59 -12.49 -25.72
CA LEU A 117 10.34 -13.77 -25.06
C LEU A 117 9.11 -14.47 -25.63
N SER A 118 8.08 -13.73 -26.03
CA SER A 118 6.92 -14.29 -26.71
C SER A 118 7.31 -14.95 -28.05
N TRP A 119 8.12 -14.26 -28.86
CA TRP A 119 8.59 -14.79 -30.15
C TRP A 119 9.51 -16.00 -29.97
N MET A 120 10.43 -15.97 -28.99
CA MET A 120 11.34 -17.10 -28.72
C MET A 120 10.64 -18.33 -28.11
N SER A 121 9.56 -18.15 -27.36
CA SER A 121 8.86 -19.22 -26.64
C SER A 121 7.55 -19.67 -27.27
N GLY A 122 7.17 -19.10 -28.42
CA GLY A 122 5.87 -19.35 -29.05
C GLY A 122 4.68 -18.85 -28.21
N GLY A 123 4.86 -17.81 -27.41
CA GLY A 123 3.81 -17.19 -26.59
C GLY A 123 3.60 -17.81 -25.20
N ILE A 124 4.41 -18.79 -24.79
CA ILE A 124 4.26 -19.44 -23.48
C ILE A 124 4.72 -18.54 -22.32
N VAL A 125 5.77 -17.74 -22.51
CA VAL A 125 6.32 -16.88 -21.46
C VAL A 125 5.34 -15.79 -20.95
N PRO A 126 4.61 -15.04 -21.78
CA PRO A 126 3.61 -14.10 -21.27
C PRO A 126 2.46 -14.78 -20.52
N LEU A 127 2.08 -16.01 -20.90
CA LEU A 127 1.13 -16.82 -20.14
C LEU A 127 1.70 -17.22 -18.77
N ALA A 128 2.97 -17.60 -18.70
CA ALA A 128 3.65 -17.92 -17.44
C ALA A 128 3.77 -16.68 -16.54
N ASP A 129 4.06 -15.49 -17.10
CA ASP A 129 4.09 -14.22 -16.37
C ASP A 129 2.72 -13.87 -15.77
N ALA A 130 1.66 -13.99 -16.57
CA ALA A 130 0.29 -13.77 -16.12
C ALA A 130 -0.15 -14.80 -15.07
N LEU A 131 0.28 -16.06 -15.20
CA LEU A 131 -0.06 -17.12 -14.24
C LEU A 131 0.77 -17.00 -12.95
N TRP A 132 1.97 -16.43 -13.02
CA TRP A 132 2.87 -16.25 -11.87
C TRP A 132 2.24 -15.44 -10.75
N ILE A 133 1.37 -14.48 -11.08
CA ILE A 133 0.64 -13.67 -10.09
C ILE A 133 -0.24 -14.50 -9.13
N LEU A 134 -0.70 -15.69 -9.55
CA LEU A 134 -1.47 -16.59 -8.69
C LEU A 134 -0.58 -17.25 -7.62
N PHE A 135 0.67 -17.50 -7.96
CA PHE A 135 1.65 -18.19 -7.11
C PHE A 135 2.51 -17.23 -6.28
N ASP A 136 2.68 -15.99 -6.74
CA ASP A 136 3.49 -15.00 -6.03
C ASP A 136 2.79 -14.45 -4.78
N ARG A 137 3.53 -14.43 -3.66
CA ARG A 137 3.03 -13.98 -2.36
C ARG A 137 2.90 -12.47 -2.24
N GLN A 138 3.75 -11.73 -2.96
CA GLN A 138 3.65 -10.27 -3.07
C GLN A 138 2.75 -9.85 -4.25
N LYS A 139 1.97 -10.79 -4.80
CA LYS A 139 1.03 -10.57 -5.90
C LYS A 139 1.72 -9.88 -7.09
N GLN A 140 3.02 -10.07 -7.28
CA GLN A 140 3.80 -9.49 -8.37
C GLN A 140 3.74 -10.39 -9.62
N THR A 141 3.73 -9.77 -10.80
CA THR A 141 4.05 -10.46 -12.06
C THR A 141 5.56 -10.68 -12.16
N LEU A 142 6.01 -11.57 -13.04
CA LEU A 142 7.43 -11.84 -13.24
C LEU A 142 8.16 -10.58 -13.75
N HIS A 143 7.52 -9.83 -14.65
CA HIS A 143 8.05 -8.54 -15.13
C HIS A 143 8.14 -7.47 -14.02
N ASP A 144 7.16 -7.41 -13.11
CA ASP A 144 7.19 -6.49 -11.96
C ASP A 144 8.36 -6.80 -11.02
N LYS A 145 8.66 -8.09 -10.85
CA LYS A 145 9.75 -8.58 -10.00
C LYS A 145 11.12 -8.25 -10.60
N ILE A 146 11.27 -8.43 -11.92
CA ILE A 146 12.48 -8.03 -12.66
C ILE A 146 12.68 -6.52 -12.57
N ALA A 147 11.60 -5.74 -12.65
CA ALA A 147 11.64 -4.29 -12.52
C ALA A 147 11.85 -3.80 -11.06
N GLY A 148 11.75 -4.68 -10.07
CA GLY A 148 11.82 -4.30 -8.65
C GLY A 148 10.70 -3.34 -8.23
N THR A 149 9.52 -3.49 -8.82
CA THR A 149 8.36 -2.61 -8.58
C THR A 149 7.21 -3.33 -7.89
N LEU A 150 6.44 -2.60 -7.11
CA LEU A 150 5.23 -3.06 -6.44
C LEU A 150 4.05 -2.20 -6.89
N VAL A 151 2.95 -2.85 -7.24
CA VAL A 151 1.68 -2.17 -7.52
C VAL A 151 0.84 -2.15 -6.26
N VAL A 152 0.53 -0.94 -5.80
CA VAL A 152 -0.27 -0.67 -4.60
C VAL A 152 -1.58 -0.02 -4.99
N HIS A 153 -2.61 -0.22 -4.18
CA HIS A 153 -3.89 0.44 -4.31
C HIS A 153 -3.99 1.55 -3.26
N ALA A 154 -4.13 2.79 -3.72
CA ALA A 154 -4.22 3.99 -2.89
C ALA A 154 -5.40 4.86 -3.35
N PRO A 155 -6.60 4.69 -2.76
CA PRO A 155 -7.79 5.42 -3.19
C PRO A 155 -7.69 6.93 -2.94
N ALA A 156 -6.87 7.35 -1.96
CA ALA A 156 -6.61 8.75 -1.64
C ALA A 156 -5.64 9.47 -2.62
N GLY A 157 -5.12 8.76 -3.62
CA GLY A 157 -4.30 9.35 -4.68
C GLY A 157 -2.79 9.39 -4.42
N LEU A 158 -2.02 9.82 -5.43
CA LEU A 158 -0.54 9.86 -5.37
C LEU A 158 0.00 10.71 -4.23
N ARG A 159 -0.69 11.80 -3.84
CA ARG A 159 -0.30 12.67 -2.72
C ARG A 159 -0.13 11.91 -1.42
N SER A 160 -0.96 10.89 -1.19
CA SER A 160 -0.82 10.03 -0.02
C SER A 160 0.47 9.22 -0.09
N VAL A 161 0.89 8.75 -1.28
CA VAL A 161 2.14 8.02 -1.48
C VAL A 161 3.34 8.97 -1.38
N GLU A 162 3.30 10.14 -2.01
CA GLU A 162 4.36 11.17 -2.00
C GLU A 162 4.59 11.74 -0.60
N ALA A 163 3.52 12.16 0.10
CA ALA A 163 3.61 12.67 1.47
C ALA A 163 4.26 11.65 2.41
N GLN A 164 4.05 10.35 2.15
CA GLN A 164 4.63 9.29 2.94
C GLN A 164 6.08 8.97 2.58
N THR A 165 6.46 9.00 1.31
CA THR A 165 7.88 8.88 0.93
C THR A 165 8.69 10.01 1.57
N SER A 166 8.16 11.24 1.60
CA SER A 166 8.77 12.36 2.32
C SER A 166 8.80 12.15 3.84
N ALA A 167 7.73 11.58 4.41
CA ALA A 167 7.69 11.26 5.85
C ALA A 167 8.72 10.17 6.24
N ILE A 168 8.93 9.16 5.39
CA ILE A 168 9.93 8.10 5.59
C ILE A 168 11.35 8.67 5.51
N ASP A 169 11.63 9.55 4.54
CA ASP A 169 12.93 10.22 4.42
C ASP A 169 13.24 11.14 5.62
N SER A 170 12.21 11.74 6.19
CA SER A 170 12.32 12.59 7.39
C SER A 170 12.41 11.83 8.72
N ARG A 171 12.12 10.51 8.74
CA ARG A 171 12.36 9.71 9.95
C ARG A 171 13.87 9.51 10.08
N PRO A 172 14.49 9.88 11.22
CA PRO A 172 15.89 9.55 11.43
C PRO A 172 16.04 8.03 11.29
N MET A 173 16.93 7.61 10.38
CA MET A 173 17.28 6.20 10.22
C MET A 173 17.59 5.65 11.61
N PRO A 174 17.04 4.47 12.00
CA PRO A 174 17.50 3.82 13.21
C PRO A 174 19.00 3.62 13.06
N SER A 175 19.77 4.33 13.89
CA SER A 175 21.21 4.18 13.98
C SER A 175 21.51 2.69 14.12
N ALA A 176 22.24 2.14 13.16
CA ALA A 176 22.81 0.81 13.26
C ALA A 176 23.88 0.84 14.36
N GLY A 177 23.46 0.81 15.61
CA GLY A 177 24.33 0.96 16.77
C GLY A 177 23.59 0.57 18.04
N GLY A 178 23.76 -0.68 18.46
CA GLY A 178 23.26 -1.17 19.74
C GLY A 178 22.79 -2.62 19.65
N ALA A 179 23.73 -3.56 19.58
CA ALA A 179 23.44 -4.92 19.99
C ALA A 179 23.09 -4.92 21.49
N PRO A 180 21.94 -5.47 21.94
CA PRO A 180 21.81 -5.86 23.34
C PRO A 180 22.46 -7.23 23.48
N SER A 181 23.65 -7.23 24.08
CA SER A 181 24.24 -8.37 24.77
C SER A 181 23.19 -8.97 25.71
N GLY A 182 23.05 -10.30 25.67
CA GLY A 182 21.96 -11.00 26.31
C GLY A 182 21.92 -10.91 27.84
N SER A 183 20.74 -11.19 28.38
CA SER A 183 20.57 -11.83 29.68
C SER A 183 19.28 -12.65 29.65
N SER A 184 19.48 -13.93 29.89
CA SER A 184 18.50 -14.95 30.24
C SER A 184 17.70 -14.61 31.49
N ALA A 185 16.58 -15.33 31.63
CA ALA A 185 15.82 -15.66 32.84
C ALA A 185 14.51 -14.89 33.03
N GLY A 186 13.43 -15.65 33.21
CA GLY A 186 12.20 -15.13 33.81
C GLY A 186 10.91 -15.73 33.26
N SER A 187 10.66 -17.00 33.55
CA SER A 187 9.34 -17.62 33.50
C SER A 187 8.37 -16.88 34.43
N GLY A 188 7.13 -16.61 34.01
CA GLY A 188 6.05 -16.24 34.95
C GLY A 188 4.85 -15.52 34.32
N PRO A 189 3.62 -15.79 34.79
CA PRO A 189 2.37 -15.55 34.06
C PRO A 189 1.82 -14.12 34.20
N GLY A 190 0.93 -13.71 33.28
CA GLY A 190 0.09 -12.52 33.46
C GLY A 190 -0.78 -12.59 34.72
N PRO A 191 -1.31 -11.45 35.21
CA PRO A 191 -2.63 -11.03 34.70
C PRO A 191 -2.93 -9.50 34.70
N ALA A 192 -4.00 -9.18 33.94
CA ALA A 192 -5.05 -8.17 34.17
C ALA A 192 -4.83 -6.66 33.86
N PRO A 193 -5.93 -5.95 33.48
CA PRO A 193 -5.91 -4.63 32.87
C PRO A 193 -6.15 -3.49 33.87
N GLY A 194 -5.64 -2.29 33.58
CA GLY A 194 -5.98 -1.11 34.37
C GLY A 194 -5.48 0.21 33.76
N GLY A 195 -6.39 1.18 33.67
CA GLY A 195 -6.07 2.61 33.70
C GLY A 195 -6.27 3.38 32.38
N PRO A 196 -7.18 4.38 32.34
CA PRO A 196 -7.24 5.35 31.24
C PRO A 196 -6.21 6.46 31.49
N GLU A 197 -5.20 6.58 30.64
CA GLU A 197 -4.28 7.72 30.66
C GLU A 197 -4.96 8.96 30.06
N SER A 198 -4.98 10.03 30.85
CA SER A 198 -5.49 11.34 30.50
C SER A 198 -4.62 12.02 29.45
N TYR A 199 -5.23 12.55 28.38
CA TYR A 199 -4.59 13.50 27.47
C TYR A 199 -5.51 14.71 27.27
N GLY A 200 -4.95 15.91 27.43
CA GLY A 200 -5.66 17.18 27.63
C GLY A 200 -6.76 17.51 26.61
N SER A 201 -7.91 17.93 27.14
CA SER A 201 -9.17 18.18 26.44
C SER A 201 -9.36 19.62 25.93
N SER A 202 -8.31 20.44 25.84
CA SER A 202 -8.49 21.86 25.46
C SER A 202 -8.66 22.13 23.96
N GLY A 203 -8.42 21.13 23.10
CA GLY A 203 -8.54 21.27 21.65
C GLY A 203 -9.89 20.77 21.10
N VAL A 204 -10.33 21.35 19.97
CA VAL A 204 -11.49 20.88 19.17
C VAL A 204 -11.43 19.36 18.93
N ARG A 205 -10.23 18.83 18.66
CA ARG A 205 -9.99 17.38 18.49
C ARG A 205 -10.32 16.56 19.74
N GLY A 206 -9.97 17.06 20.93
CA GLY A 206 -10.27 16.40 22.20
C GLY A 206 -11.77 16.40 22.49
N ARG A 207 -12.45 17.52 22.24
CA ARG A 207 -13.91 17.64 22.40
C ARG A 207 -14.68 16.69 21.46
N LEU A 208 -14.21 16.50 20.23
CA LEU A 208 -14.80 15.53 19.30
C LEU A 208 -14.55 14.07 19.70
N GLN A 209 -13.39 13.77 20.32
CA GLN A 209 -13.10 12.42 20.83
C GLN A 209 -13.98 12.06 22.03
N GLU A 210 -14.18 13.02 22.95
CA GLU A 210 -15.10 12.83 24.08
C GLU A 210 -16.55 12.63 23.60
N LEU A 211 -17.00 13.44 22.66
CA LEU A 211 -18.35 13.31 22.11
C LEU A 211 -18.58 11.95 21.43
N ARG A 212 -17.56 11.41 20.74
CA ARG A 212 -17.61 10.07 20.14
C ARG A 212 -17.68 8.99 21.22
N ARG A 213 -16.91 9.12 22.29
CA ARG A 213 -16.94 8.18 23.42
C ARG A 213 -18.33 8.08 24.02
N LEU A 214 -19.00 9.22 24.25
CA LEU A 214 -20.37 9.27 24.79
C LEU A 214 -21.37 8.54 23.88
N TRP A 215 -21.25 8.70 22.57
CA TRP A 215 -22.09 7.99 21.60
C TRP A 215 -21.81 6.48 21.59
N GLU A 216 -20.54 6.06 21.63
CA GLU A 216 -20.16 4.64 21.71
C GLU A 216 -20.62 3.98 23.02
N SER A 217 -20.67 4.71 24.13
CA SER A 217 -21.23 4.24 25.40
C SER A 217 -22.76 4.19 25.43
N GLY A 218 -23.45 4.71 24.40
CA GLY A 218 -24.91 4.77 24.34
C GLY A 218 -25.55 5.79 25.28
N GLU A 219 -24.75 6.72 25.83
CA GLU A 219 -25.24 7.78 26.74
C GLU A 219 -25.96 8.90 26.00
N ILE A 220 -25.69 9.06 24.70
CA ILE A 220 -26.32 10.07 23.83
C ILE A 220 -26.92 9.43 22.58
N SER A 221 -28.03 10.00 22.10
CA SER A 221 -28.68 9.58 20.86
C SER A 221 -27.89 10.01 19.62
N ALA A 222 -28.17 9.37 18.48
CA ALA A 222 -27.51 9.72 17.21
C ALA A 222 -27.80 11.18 16.79
N ASP A 223 -29.03 11.65 17.00
CA ASP A 223 -29.45 13.03 16.67
C ASP A 223 -28.70 14.05 17.53
N GLU A 224 -28.56 13.75 18.83
CA GLU A 224 -27.85 14.60 19.79
C GLU A 224 -26.33 14.65 19.51
N TYR A 225 -25.74 13.53 19.08
CA TYR A 225 -24.35 13.47 18.65
C TYR A 225 -24.09 14.38 17.44
N GLU A 226 -24.96 14.35 16.43
CA GLU A 226 -24.80 15.20 15.24
C GLU A 226 -24.91 16.69 15.56
N GLU A 227 -25.87 17.08 16.41
CA GLU A 227 -26.09 18.48 16.77
C GLU A 227 -24.89 19.05 17.55
N ARG A 228 -24.40 18.30 18.55
CA ARG A 228 -23.22 18.70 19.33
C ARG A 228 -21.95 18.71 18.50
N ARG A 229 -21.81 17.79 17.54
CA ARG A 229 -20.68 17.77 16.60
C ARG A 229 -20.66 19.01 15.69
N ARG A 230 -21.83 19.45 15.21
CA ARG A 230 -21.94 20.69 14.39
C ARG A 230 -21.50 21.91 15.19
N ARG A 231 -22.00 22.09 16.41
CA ARG A 231 -21.61 23.22 17.29
C ARG A 231 -20.09 23.32 17.51
N ILE A 232 -19.42 22.18 17.71
CA ILE A 232 -17.97 22.16 17.92
C ILE A 232 -17.19 22.54 16.64
N LEU A 233 -17.74 22.25 15.46
CA LEU A 233 -17.13 22.62 14.17
C LEU A 233 -17.40 24.07 13.79
N ASP A 234 -18.51 24.66 14.24
CA ASP A 234 -18.86 26.06 14.01
C ASP A 234 -17.98 27.04 14.85
N GLU A 235 -17.27 26.54 15.86
CA GLU A 235 -16.32 27.31 16.67
C GLU A 235 -14.89 27.40 16.06
N LEU A 236 -14.67 26.82 14.87
CA LEU A 236 -13.41 26.89 14.10
C LEU A 236 -13.40 28.07 13.14
#